data_AF-A0A0F7SC04-F1
#
_entry.id   AF-A0A0F7SC04-F1
#
_cell.length_a   1.000
_cell.length_b   1.000
_cell.length_c   1.000
_cell.angle_alpha   90.00
_cell.angle_beta   90.00
_cell.angle_gamma   90.00
#
_symmetry.space_group_name_H-M   'P 1'
#
loop_
_entity.id
_entity.type
_entity.pdbx_description
1 polymer ?
#
loop_
_entity_poly.entity_id
_entity_poly.type
_entity_poly.pdbx_seq_one_letter_code
_entity_poly.pdbx_strand_id
1 'polypeptide(L)'
;MVYHIGAAPDKASVGFYAGIIESLFAVSQTLTILFWGSLSDRIGRKPVLLTGLTGVACSAILFGLSRSFVWAVLARSMAGATNGNVAIVKSVMGELTDRSNQAKAFSLLPLTWTVGCLIGPLLGGIVLGVFFLEETLPEIVQRKKLQKLQQQGNGNNGGGREQGVIFVHPRP
;
A
#
# COMPACT_ATOMS: atom_id res chain seq x y z
N MET A 1 -7.67 1.24 -4.11
CA MET A 1 -8.49 2.03 -3.17
C MET A 1 -8.99 3.34 -3.79
N VAL A 2 -8.14 4.33 -4.09
CA VAL A 2 -8.56 5.67 -4.61
C VAL A 2 -9.45 5.60 -5.87
N TYR A 3 -9.18 4.63 -6.75
CA TYR A 3 -10.03 4.33 -7.92
C TYR A 3 -11.37 3.69 -7.55
N HIS A 4 -11.39 2.78 -6.56
CA HIS A 4 -12.61 2.07 -6.13
C HIS A 4 -13.59 2.93 -5.32
N ILE A 5 -13.09 3.97 -4.66
CA ILE A 5 -13.93 4.95 -3.94
C ILE A 5 -14.49 6.06 -4.87
N GLY A 6 -14.27 5.95 -6.20
CA GLY A 6 -14.75 6.90 -7.20
C GLY A 6 -14.04 8.26 -7.22
N ALA A 7 -12.91 8.40 -6.52
CA ALA A 7 -12.19 9.67 -6.42
C ALA A 7 -11.34 9.99 -7.65
N ALA A 8 -10.85 8.96 -8.34
CA ALA A 8 -10.05 9.09 -9.54
C ALA A 8 -10.91 8.72 -10.76
N PRO A 9 -11.22 9.67 -11.67
CA PRO A 9 -12.02 9.40 -12.86
C PRO A 9 -11.32 8.45 -13.85
N ASP A 10 -9.99 8.36 -13.81
CA ASP A 10 -9.18 7.46 -14.63
C ASP A 10 -8.06 6.82 -13.80
N LYS A 11 -7.62 5.60 -14.16
CA LYS A 11 -6.46 4.92 -13.57
C LYS A 11 -5.18 5.78 -13.66
N ALA A 12 -5.04 6.59 -14.72
CA ALA A 12 -3.92 7.51 -14.88
C ALA A 12 -3.88 8.60 -13.78
N SER A 13 -5.04 9.02 -13.26
CA SER A 13 -5.14 10.07 -12.24
C SER A 13 -4.90 9.57 -10.80
N VAL A 14 -4.84 8.25 -10.59
CA VAL A 14 -4.68 7.65 -9.25
C VAL A 14 -3.40 8.12 -8.56
N GLY A 15 -2.30 8.27 -9.31
CA GLY A 15 -1.03 8.76 -8.77
C GLY A 15 -1.12 10.21 -8.27
N PHE A 16 -1.84 11.07 -8.98
CA PHE A 16 -2.04 12.47 -8.59
C PHE A 16 -2.83 12.58 -7.28
N TYR A 17 -3.95 11.87 -7.17
CA TYR A 17 -4.77 11.86 -5.95
C TYR A 17 -4.04 11.19 -4.77
N ALA A 18 -3.25 10.15 -5.01
CA ALA A 18 -2.41 9.56 -3.97
C ALA A 18 -1.35 10.56 -3.48
N GLY A 19 -0.74 11.33 -4.39
CA GLY A 19 0.19 12.40 -4.05
C GLY A 19 -0.44 13.50 -3.19
N ILE A 20 -1.68 13.90 -3.46
CA ILE A 20 -2.41 14.86 -2.61
C ILE A 20 -2.59 14.32 -1.20
N ILE A 21 -3.00 13.06 -1.06
CA ILE A 21 -3.22 12.42 0.24
C ILE A 21 -1.91 12.37 1.04
N GLU A 22 -0.80 12.00 0.41
CA GLU A 22 0.53 11.99 1.07
C GLU A 22 1.03 13.40 1.41
N SER A 23 0.75 14.39 0.56
CA SER A 23 1.11 15.78 0.82
C SER A 23 0.38 16.33 2.06
N LEU A 24 -0.91 16.00 2.22
CA LEU A 24 -1.69 16.39 3.39
C LEU A 24 -1.17 15.74 4.67
N PHE A 25 -0.71 14.49 4.58
CA PHE A 25 -0.02 13.83 5.68
C PHE A 25 1.25 14.60 6.07
N ALA A 26 2.11 14.94 5.10
CA ALA A 26 3.35 15.66 5.35
C ALA A 26 3.12 17.07 5.94
N VAL A 27 2.11 17.80 5.46
CA VAL A 27 1.73 19.11 6.00
C VAL A 27 1.24 18.97 7.44
N SER A 28 0.34 18.02 7.72
CA SER A 28 -0.20 17.78 9.05
C SER A 28 0.90 17.38 10.04
N GLN A 29 1.84 16.54 9.59
CA GLN A 29 3.01 16.17 10.37
C GLN A 29 3.90 17.37 10.66
N THR A 30 4.21 18.20 9.65
CA THR A 30 5.07 19.38 9.82
C THR A 30 4.50 20.37 10.83
N LEU A 31 3.18 20.57 10.83
CA LEU A 31 2.52 21.48 11.79
C LEU A 31 2.55 20.94 13.23
N THR A 32 2.50 19.61 13.40
CA THR A 32 2.37 18.97 14.72
C THR A 32 3.70 18.49 15.30
N ILE A 33 4.76 18.39 14.51
CA ILE A 33 6.03 17.80 14.94
C ILE A 33 6.70 18.55 16.10
N LEU A 34 6.63 19.88 16.10
CA LEU A 34 7.17 20.72 17.19
C LEU A 34 6.35 20.56 18.47
N PHE A 35 5.02 20.45 18.33
CA PHE A 35 4.12 20.22 19.44
C PHE A 35 4.44 18.89 20.14
N TRP A 36 4.57 17.81 19.38
CA TRP A 36 4.92 16.49 19.93
C TRP A 36 6.33 16.44 20.51
N GLY A 37 7.29 17.16 19.91
CA GLY A 37 8.63 17.32 20.45
C GLY A 37 8.60 17.91 21.86
N SER A 38 7.99 19.10 22.00
CA SER A 38 7.87 19.78 23.30
C SER A 38 7.05 18.98 24.32
N LEU A 39 5.98 18.31 23.87
CA LEU A 39 5.18 17.47 24.74
C LEU A 39 6.00 16.29 25.28
N SER A 40 6.82 15.66 24.43
CA SER A 40 7.70 14.55 24.83
C SER A 40 8.76 14.94 25.85
N ASP A 41 9.22 16.20 25.81
CA ASP A 41 10.17 16.72 26.79
C ASP A 41 9.50 16.92 28.18
N ARG A 42 8.20 17.20 28.22
CA ARG A 42 7.46 17.45 29.47
C ARG A 42 6.91 16.19 30.14
N ILE A 43 6.29 15.29 29.37
CA ILE A 43 5.62 14.09 29.92
C ILE A 43 6.50 12.84 29.83
N GLY A 44 7.70 12.96 29.27
CA GLY A 44 8.62 11.87 29.00
C GLY A 44 8.43 11.29 27.60
N ARG A 45 9.54 10.78 27.03
CA ARG A 45 9.57 10.36 25.62
C ARG A 45 8.77 9.08 25.35
N LYS A 46 8.80 8.10 26.27
CA LYS A 46 8.14 6.79 26.11
C LYS A 46 6.61 6.86 25.92
N PRO A 47 5.82 7.56 26.77
CA PRO A 47 4.37 7.62 26.58
C PRO A 47 3.99 8.32 25.27
N VAL A 48 4.68 9.40 24.90
CA VAL A 48 4.40 10.10 23.63
C VAL A 48 4.64 9.19 22.43
N LEU A 49 5.75 8.45 22.43
CA LEU A 49 6.09 7.53 21.34
C LEU A 49 5.02 6.43 21.18
N LEU A 50 4.50 5.89 22.29
CA LEU A 50 3.41 4.91 22.26
C LEU A 50 2.09 5.49 21.77
N THR A 51 1.76 6.73 22.16
CA THR A 51 0.53 7.40 21.67
C THR A 51 0.60 7.68 20.18
N GLY A 52 1.75 8.11 19.67
CA GLY A 52 1.96 8.33 18.24
C GLY A 52 1.89 7.04 17.44
N LEU A 53 2.53 5.96 17.92
CA LEU A 53 2.43 4.63 17.29
C LEU A 53 0.99 4.12 17.24
N THR A 54 0.24 4.28 18.33
CA THR A 54 -1.16 3.86 18.39
C THR A 54 -2.02 4.70 17.47
N GLY A 55 -1.82 6.03 17.45
CA GLY A 55 -2.54 6.95 16.55
C GLY A 55 -2.32 6.62 15.07
N VAL A 56 -1.07 6.34 14.68
CA VAL A 56 -0.73 5.92 13.31
C VAL A 56 -1.34 4.56 12.99
N ALA A 57 -1.29 3.58 13.91
CA ALA A 57 -1.89 2.26 13.70
C ALA A 57 -3.41 2.35 13.52
N CYS A 58 -4.11 3.08 14.40
CA CYS A 58 -5.55 3.32 14.28
C CYS A 58 -5.89 4.03 12.96
N SER A 59 -5.11 5.03 12.58
CA SER A 59 -5.32 5.76 11.33
C SER A 59 -5.10 4.89 10.09
N ALA A 60 -4.13 3.97 10.13
CA ALA A 60 -3.89 3.00 9.07
C ALA A 60 -5.08 2.04 8.88
N ILE A 61 -5.66 1.56 9.99
CA ILE A 61 -6.88 0.74 9.96
C ILE A 61 -8.06 1.54 9.37
N LEU A 62 -8.27 2.77 9.84
CA LEU A 62 -9.33 3.65 9.35
C LEU A 62 -9.19 3.98 7.87
N PHE A 63 -7.94 4.16 7.39
CA PHE A 63 -7.65 4.35 5.98
C PHE A 63 -7.97 3.09 5.16
N GLY A 64 -7.59 1.91 5.64
CA GLY A 64 -7.90 0.63 4.98
C GLY A 64 -9.40 0.35 4.88
N LEU A 65 -10.19 0.79 5.86
CA LEU A 65 -11.65 0.67 5.87
C LEU A 65 -12.39 1.80 5.14
N SER A 66 -11.66 2.80 4.63
CA SER A 66 -12.28 4.00 4.10
C SER A 66 -13.03 3.74 2.78
N ARG A 67 -14.26 4.27 2.70
CA ARG A 67 -15.15 4.15 1.54
C ARG A 67 -15.33 5.44 0.75
N SER A 68 -14.75 6.54 1.23
CA SER A 68 -14.86 7.88 0.64
C SER A 68 -13.51 8.59 0.63
N PHE A 69 -13.27 9.41 -0.39
CA PHE A 69 -12.05 10.19 -0.54
C PHE A 69 -11.80 11.12 0.65
N VAL A 70 -12.85 11.80 1.11
CA VAL A 70 -12.77 12.71 2.27
C VAL A 70 -12.39 11.92 3.53
N TRP A 71 -12.92 10.72 3.70
CA TRP A 71 -12.57 9.86 4.84
C TRP A 71 -11.10 9.41 4.78
N ALA A 72 -10.62 9.06 3.59
CA ALA A 72 -9.23 8.71 3.36
C ALA A 72 -8.29 9.88 3.68
N VAL A 73 -8.66 11.09 3.27
CA VAL A 73 -7.91 12.33 3.58
C VAL A 73 -7.88 12.57 5.08
N LEU A 74 -9.04 12.54 5.77
CA LEU A 74 -9.11 12.75 7.21
C LEU A 74 -8.29 11.73 8.00
N ALA A 75 -8.38 10.44 7.64
CA ALA A 75 -7.59 9.39 8.27
C ALA A 75 -6.09 9.63 8.10
N ARG A 76 -5.64 10.13 6.94
CA ARG A 76 -4.22 10.42 6.67
C ARG A 76 -3.74 11.70 7.33
N SER A 77 -4.56 12.74 7.37
CA SER A 77 -4.26 13.94 8.15
C SER A 77 -4.13 13.62 9.63
N MET A 78 -5.01 12.75 10.17
CA MET A 78 -4.90 12.27 11.55
C MET A 78 -3.65 11.42 11.77
N ALA A 79 -3.29 10.56 10.81
CA ALA A 79 -2.03 9.81 10.85
C ALA A 79 -0.83 10.77 10.91
N GLY A 80 -0.81 11.81 10.07
CA GLY A 80 0.26 12.81 10.05
C GLY A 80 0.32 13.61 11.35
N ALA A 81 -0.85 14.06 11.83
CA ALA A 81 -0.99 14.82 13.06
C ALA A 81 -0.57 14.04 14.31
N THR A 82 -0.61 12.71 14.29
CA THR A 82 -0.16 11.85 15.40
C THR A 82 1.26 11.31 15.20
N ASN A 83 1.89 11.57 14.04
CA ASN A 83 3.22 11.04 13.71
C ASN A 83 4.38 11.97 14.12
N GLY A 84 4.46 12.29 15.41
CA GLY A 84 5.61 12.98 16.01
C GLY A 84 6.83 12.08 16.24
N ASN A 85 6.68 10.77 16.03
CA ASN A 85 7.66 9.74 16.39
C ASN A 85 9.03 9.96 15.73
N VAL A 86 9.06 10.48 14.50
CA VAL A 86 10.30 10.72 13.75
C VAL A 86 11.22 11.72 14.47
N ALA A 87 10.65 12.75 15.10
CA ALA A 87 11.44 13.71 15.88
C ALA A 87 11.86 13.12 17.23
N ILE A 88 10.92 12.48 17.93
CA ILE A 88 11.15 11.94 19.28
C ILE A 88 12.23 10.86 19.26
N VAL A 89 12.19 9.94 18.28
CA VAL A 89 13.20 8.88 18.14
C VAL A 89 14.60 9.46 17.94
N LYS A 90 14.74 10.55 17.18
CA LYS A 90 16.04 11.23 17.00
C LYS A 90 16.52 11.86 18.31
N SER A 91 15.63 12.47 19.08
CA SER A 91 15.97 13.03 20.39
C SER A 91 16.35 11.92 21.40
N VAL A 92 15.56 10.84 21.47
CA VAL A 92 15.88 9.64 22.28
C VAL A 92 17.25 9.10 21.90
N MET A 93 17.55 8.98 20.60
CA MET A 93 18.84 8.50 20.14
C MET A 93 19.97 9.43 20.59
N GLY A 94 19.78 10.75 20.47
CA GLY A 94 20.74 11.75 20.97
C GLY A 94 21.00 11.64 22.47
N GLU A 95 19.98 11.32 23.27
CA GLU A 95 20.10 11.16 24.73
C GLU A 95 20.75 9.84 25.15
N LEU A 96 20.58 8.76 24.37
CA LEU A 96 21.19 7.45 24.66
C LEU A 96 22.61 7.29 24.11
N THR A 97 23.05 8.20 23.25
CA THR A 97 24.31 8.04 22.50
C THR A 97 25.35 9.06 22.91
N ASP A 98 26.60 8.63 22.89
CA ASP A 98 27.77 9.47 23.10
C ASP A 98 28.49 9.71 21.76
N ARG A 99 29.40 10.68 21.70
CA ARG A 99 30.15 11.01 20.47
C ARG A 99 30.85 9.81 19.82
N SER A 100 31.21 8.78 20.59
CA SER A 100 31.85 7.56 20.08
C SER A 100 30.91 6.64 19.30
N ASN A 101 29.61 6.64 19.60
CA ASN A 101 28.63 5.71 19.05
C ASN A 101 27.47 6.39 18.29
N GLN A 102 27.32 7.71 18.42
CA GLN A 102 26.25 8.50 17.80
C GLN A 102 26.16 8.28 16.29
N ALA A 103 27.30 8.24 15.57
CA ALA A 103 27.30 8.02 14.13
C ALA A 103 26.70 6.65 13.74
N LYS A 104 27.01 5.59 14.50
CA LYS A 104 26.45 4.25 14.27
C LYS A 104 24.97 4.19 14.64
N ALA A 105 24.58 4.87 15.71
CA ALA A 105 23.21 4.84 16.20
C ALA A 105 22.25 5.61 15.28
N PHE A 106 22.67 6.78 14.78
CA PHE A 106 21.91 7.56 13.81
C PHE A 106 21.86 6.90 12.42
N SER A 107 22.86 6.11 12.03
CA SER A 107 22.83 5.37 10.77
C SER A 107 21.85 4.19 10.77
N LEU A 108 21.48 3.67 11.95
CA LEU A 108 20.44 2.63 12.07
C LEU A 108 19.04 3.17 11.76
N LEU A 109 18.75 4.45 12.02
CA LEU A 109 17.43 5.04 11.76
C LEU A 109 16.99 4.90 10.28
N PRO A 110 17.76 5.35 9.28
CA PRO A 110 17.40 5.17 7.87
C PRO A 110 17.47 3.71 7.41
N LEU A 111 18.33 2.88 8.03
CA LEU A 111 18.38 1.44 7.72
C LEU A 111 17.08 0.76 8.10
N THR A 112 16.57 0.97 9.32
CA THR A 112 15.29 0.40 9.76
C THR A 112 14.14 0.88 8.89
N TRP A 113 14.13 2.17 8.51
CA TRP A 113 13.12 2.71 7.59
C TRP A 113 13.14 1.99 6.24
N THR A 114 14.32 1.83 5.64
CA THR A 114 14.50 1.18 4.34
C THR A 114 14.08 -0.28 4.38
N VAL A 115 14.45 -1.01 5.44
CA VAL A 115 14.02 -2.41 5.65
C VAL A 115 12.50 -2.51 5.74
N GLY A 116 11.85 -1.60 6.47
CA GLY A 116 10.38 -1.52 6.52
C GLY A 116 9.75 -1.27 5.15
N CYS A 117 10.28 -0.31 4.38
CA CYS A 117 9.82 -0.01 3.03
C CYS A 117 10.02 -1.18 2.04
N LEU A 118 10.98 -2.07 2.27
CA LEU A 118 11.19 -3.26 1.45
C LEU A 118 10.21 -4.38 1.84
N ILE A 119 10.11 -4.67 3.14
CA ILE A 119 9.30 -5.78 3.66
C ILE A 119 7.80 -5.50 3.48
N GLY A 120 7.35 -4.26 3.68
CA GLY A 120 5.93 -3.90 3.62
C GLY A 120 5.25 -4.25 2.29
N PRO A 121 5.73 -3.73 1.14
CA PRO A 121 5.20 -4.07 -0.17
C PRO A 121 5.38 -5.54 -0.53
N LEU A 122 6.47 -6.19 -0.10
CA LEU A 122 6.71 -7.61 -0.33
C LEU A 122 5.61 -8.46 0.32
N LEU A 123 5.33 -8.24 1.61
CA LEU A 123 4.26 -8.94 2.32
C LEU A 123 2.89 -8.60 1.74
N GLY A 124 2.63 -7.34 1.40
CA GLY A 124 1.37 -6.93 0.75
C GLY A 124 1.15 -7.62 -0.60
N GLY A 125 2.22 -7.75 -1.40
CA GLY A 125 2.19 -8.46 -2.68
C GLY A 125 1.98 -9.97 -2.52
N ILE A 126 2.58 -10.61 -1.51
CA ILE A 126 2.36 -12.04 -1.22
C ILE A 126 0.91 -12.28 -0.82
N VAL A 127 0.35 -11.48 0.10
CA VAL A 127 -1.05 -11.62 0.53
C VAL A 127 -2.00 -11.44 -0.66
N LEU A 128 -1.77 -10.42 -1.49
CA LEU A 128 -2.57 -10.19 -2.70
C LEU A 128 -2.41 -11.33 -3.71
N GLY A 129 -1.18 -11.82 -3.92
CA GLY A 129 -0.88 -12.90 -4.86
C GLY A 129 -1.52 -14.22 -4.47
N VAL A 130 -1.47 -14.59 -3.18
CA VAL A 130 -2.14 -15.78 -2.66
C VAL A 130 -3.66 -15.66 -2.82
N PHE A 131 -4.23 -14.50 -2.50
CA PHE A 131 -5.67 -14.26 -2.66
C PHE A 131 -6.10 -14.28 -4.13
N PHE A 132 -5.31 -13.68 -5.01
CA PHE A 132 -5.57 -13.64 -6.45
C PHE A 132 -5.51 -15.04 -7.08
N LEU A 133 -4.56 -15.88 -6.63
CA LEU A 133 -4.43 -17.26 -7.08
C LEU A 133 -5.67 -18.09 -6.73
N GLU A 134 -6.20 -17.94 -5.52
CA GLU A 134 -7.42 -18.67 -5.09
C GLU A 134 -8.64 -18.31 -5.96
N GLU A 135 -8.80 -17.02 -6.30
CA GLU A 135 -9.96 -16.55 -7.06
C GLU A 135 -9.88 -16.88 -8.57
N THR A 136 -8.67 -16.93 -9.15
CA THR A 136 -8.48 -17.21 -10.60
C THR A 136 -8.21 -18.68 -10.94
N LEU A 137 -7.81 -19.53 -9.99
CA LEU A 137 -7.57 -20.96 -10.24
C LEU A 137 -8.78 -21.68 -10.88
N PRO A 138 -10.03 -21.47 -10.42
CA PRO A 138 -11.20 -22.14 -10.99
C PRO A 138 -11.41 -21.78 -12.47
N GLU A 139 -11.27 -20.50 -12.84
CA GLU A 139 -11.40 -20.04 -14.22
C GLU A 139 -10.29 -20.61 -15.12
N ILE A 140 -9.04 -20.61 -14.66
CA ILE A 140 -7.90 -21.11 -15.45
C ILE A 140 -8.05 -22.62 -15.69
N VAL A 141 -8.47 -23.37 -14.68
CA VAL A 141 -8.74 -24.81 -14.79
C VAL A 141 -9.92 -25.06 -15.76
N GLN A 142 -10.99 -24.28 -15.67
CA GLN A 142 -12.15 -24.37 -16.59
C GLN A 142 -11.76 -24.07 -18.04
N ARG A 143 -10.98 -23.01 -18.28
CA ARG A 143 -10.46 -22.61 -19.60
C ARG A 143 -9.60 -23.71 -20.21
N LYS A 144 -8.69 -24.31 -19.43
CA LYS A 144 -7.87 -25.45 -19.90
C LYS A 144 -8.72 -26.68 -20.22
N LYS A 145 -9.79 -26.94 -19.46
CA LYS A 145 -10.71 -28.05 -19.73
C LYS A 145 -11.51 -27.84 -21.02
N LEU A 146 -12.02 -26.63 -21.24
CA LEU A 146 -12.71 -26.24 -22.49
C LEU A 146 -11.80 -26.31 -23.72
N GLN A 147 -10.54 -25.87 -23.59
CA GLN A 147 -9.56 -25.99 -24.66
C GLN A 147 -9.26 -27.44 -25.04
N LYS A 148 -9.15 -28.34 -24.05
CA LYS A 148 -8.98 -29.78 -24.30
C LYS A 148 -10.21 -30.38 -25.00
N LEU A 149 -11.42 -29.97 -24.63
CA LEU A 149 -12.65 -30.42 -25.28
C LEU A 149 -12.77 -29.91 -26.73
N GLN A 150 -12.37 -28.67 -27.00
CA GLN A 150 -12.31 -28.13 -28.36
C GLN A 150 -11.27 -28.85 -29.22
N GLN A 151 -10.10 -29.19 -28.65
CA GLN A 151 -9.07 -29.96 -29.35
C GLN A 151 -9.50 -31.41 -29.64
N GLN A 152 -10.21 -32.06 -28.72
CA GLN A 152 -10.78 -33.39 -28.95
C GLN A 152 -11.92 -33.38 -29.98
N GLY A 153 -12.77 -32.35 -29.97
CA GLY A 153 -13.82 -32.18 -30.98
C GLY A 153 -13.25 -31.93 -32.39
N ASN A 154 -12.13 -31.20 -32.50
CA ASN A 154 -11.49 -30.92 -33.79
C ASN A 154 -10.71 -32.12 -34.36
N GLY A 155 -10.20 -33.01 -33.49
CA GLY A 155 -9.52 -34.25 -33.91
C GLY A 155 -10.45 -35.34 -34.46
N ASN A 156 -11.73 -35.32 -34.10
CA ASN A 156 -12.72 -36.32 -34.55
C ASN A 156 -13.39 -35.95 -35.90
N ASN A 157 -13.15 -34.74 -36.42
CA ASN A 157 -13.64 -34.29 -37.72
C ASN A 157 -12.60 -34.44 -38.86
N GLY A 158 -11.48 -35.12 -38.61
CA GLY A 158 -10.47 -35.45 -39.62
C GLY A 158 -10.87 -36.59 -40.59
N GLY A 159 -12.16 -36.88 -40.72
CA GLY A 159 -12.70 -37.95 -41.55
C GLY A 159 -14.01 -37.55 -42.24
N GLY A 160 -14.06 -36.40 -42.91
CA GLY A 160 -15.19 -36.13 -43.81
C GLY A 160 -15.44 -34.67 -44.17
N ARG A 161 -14.99 -34.32 -45.37
CA ARG A 161 -15.52 -33.30 -46.30
C ARG A 161 -15.24 -31.81 -46.03
N GLU A 162 -14.71 -31.25 -47.11
CA GLU A 162 -14.57 -29.84 -47.47
C GLU A 162 -15.83 -29.00 -47.16
N GLN A 163 -15.62 -27.76 -46.71
CA GLN A 163 -16.01 -26.52 -47.41
C GLN A 163 -16.12 -25.35 -46.41
N GLY A 164 -15.66 -24.17 -46.84
CA GLY A 164 -16.11 -22.89 -46.29
C GLY A 164 -15.05 -22.06 -45.56
N VAL A 165 -14.04 -21.62 -46.30
CA VAL A 165 -13.29 -20.39 -45.96
C VAL A 165 -14.29 -19.24 -45.97
N ILE A 166 -14.68 -18.71 -44.80
CA ILE A 166 -15.17 -17.33 -44.70
C ILE A 166 -14.38 -16.59 -43.63
N PHE A 167 -13.44 -15.82 -44.15
CA PHE A 167 -12.70 -14.76 -43.50
C PHE A 167 -13.71 -13.71 -42.98
N VAL A 168 -13.91 -13.60 -41.67
CA VAL A 168 -14.64 -12.47 -41.08
C VAL A 168 -13.62 -11.42 -40.67
N HIS A 169 -13.66 -10.31 -41.40
CA HIS A 169 -12.84 -9.11 -41.30
C HIS A 169 -12.91 -8.47 -39.89
N PRO A 170 -11.84 -7.84 -39.38
CA PRO A 170 -11.92 -7.05 -38.16
C PRO A 170 -12.40 -5.62 -38.45
N ARG A 171 -13.02 -5.01 -37.41
CA ARG A 171 -13.11 -3.59 -37.01
C ARG A 171 -14.54 -3.05 -36.83
N PRO A 172 -14.74 -1.97 -36.02
CA PRO A 172 -13.79 -1.24 -35.17
C PRO A 172 -13.94 -1.49 -33.65
#